data_AF-A0A8S9DQY0-F1
#
_entry.id   AF-A0A8S9DQY0-F1
#
_cell.length_a   1.000
_cell.length_b   1.000
_cell.length_c   1.000
_cell.angle_alpha   90.00
_cell.angle_beta   90.00
_cell.angle_gamma   90.00
#
_symmetry.space_group_name_H-M   'P 1'
#
loop_
_entity.id
_entity.type
_entity.pdbx_description
1 polymer ?
#
loop_
_entity_poly.entity_id
_entity_poly.type
_entity_poly.pdbx_seq_one_letter_code
_entity_poly.pdbx_strand_id
1 'polypeptide(L)'
;MINLVYPAGGASAREMEPETQFSYSLQSGLPELHFSGLEIPQAGERITVRYAAQNTLGGLDSAEITSLPPAAESALVNGASGYACLLRAANIADVYGSRPGESARLLETGRLHLELFERTLNGLKVMQEFGFPVGFALDEWDRNRS
;
A
#
# COMPACT_ATOMS: atom_id res chain seq x y z
N MET A 1 11.37 -5.93 4.06
CA MET A 1 12.63 -5.56 4.71
C MET A 1 12.32 -4.63 5.89
N ILE A 2 12.88 -4.90 7.06
CA ILE A 2 12.79 -4.03 8.24
C ILE A 2 14.19 -3.46 8.51
N ASN A 3 14.28 -2.17 8.78
CA ASN A 3 15.52 -1.49 9.16
C ASN A 3 15.27 -0.88 10.54
N LEU A 4 16.18 -1.16 11.47
CA LEU A 4 16.09 -0.73 12.85
C LEU A 4 17.35 0.02 13.21
N VAL A 5 17.19 1.25 13.74
CA VAL A 5 18.30 2.10 14.16
C VAL A 5 18.21 2.37 15.66
N TYR A 6 19.33 2.15 16.34
CA TYR A 6 19.44 2.30 17.79
C TYR A 6 20.84 2.82 18.20
N PRO A 7 20.96 3.73 19.19
CA PRO A 7 19.89 4.55 19.77
C PRO A 7 19.39 5.62 18.79
N ALA A 8 18.10 5.95 18.83
CA ALA A 8 17.51 6.93 17.91
C ALA A 8 18.06 8.35 18.15
N GLY A 9 18.70 8.93 17.13
CA GLY A 9 19.15 10.33 17.13
C GLY A 9 20.38 10.62 17.98
N GLY A 10 21.10 9.60 18.46
CA GLY A 10 22.37 9.75 19.18
C GLY A 10 23.60 9.75 18.25
N ALA A 11 24.74 10.25 18.72
CA ALA A 11 26.02 10.15 18.00
C ALA A 11 26.49 8.70 17.77
N SER A 12 25.91 7.74 18.50
CA SER A 12 26.14 6.30 18.37
C SER A 12 25.04 5.57 17.59
N ALA A 13 24.10 6.29 16.97
CA ALA A 13 23.01 5.69 16.20
C ALA A 13 23.58 4.78 15.10
N ARG A 14 23.22 3.50 15.16
CA ARG A 14 23.64 2.51 14.19
C ARG A 14 22.48 1.66 13.73
N GLU A 15 22.56 1.19 12.49
CA GLU A 15 21.67 0.18 11.98
C GLU A 15 21.96 -1.15 12.69
N MET A 16 20.91 -1.81 13.15
CA MET A 16 20.99 -3.11 13.78
C MET A 16 20.86 -4.22 12.75
N GLU A 17 21.63 -5.28 12.92
CA GLU A 17 21.63 -6.44 12.03
C GLU A 17 20.49 -7.41 12.39
N PRO A 18 19.57 -7.70 11.45
CA PRO A 18 18.50 -8.67 11.67
C PRO A 18 19.06 -10.09 11.87
N GLU A 19 18.29 -10.93 12.55
CA GLU A 19 18.60 -12.32 12.96
C GLU A 19 19.80 -12.49 13.92
N THR A 20 20.66 -11.47 14.04
CA THR A 20 21.82 -11.48 14.94
C THR A 20 21.57 -10.65 16.18
N GLN A 21 20.98 -9.46 16.03
CA GLN A 21 20.72 -8.54 17.14
C GLN A 21 19.24 -8.47 17.50
N PHE A 22 18.36 -8.70 16.52
CA PHE A 22 16.93 -8.79 16.72
C PHE A 22 16.31 -9.72 15.68
N SER A 23 15.19 -10.34 16.01
CA SER A 23 14.29 -10.98 15.04
C SER A 23 13.00 -10.17 14.94
N TYR A 24 12.29 -10.32 13.82
CA TYR A 24 11.03 -9.63 13.60
C TYR A 24 9.99 -10.58 13.00
N SER A 25 8.72 -10.34 13.32
CA SER A 25 7.60 -10.99 12.65
C SER A 25 6.48 -9.97 12.42
N LEU A 26 5.64 -10.23 11.43
CA LEU A 26 4.41 -9.46 11.20
C LEU A 26 3.23 -10.35 11.56
N GLN A 27 2.55 -10.02 12.67
CA GLN A 27 1.32 -10.70 13.07
C GLN A 27 0.14 -9.76 12.85
N SER A 28 -0.78 -10.14 11.97
CA SER A 28 -1.97 -9.34 11.65
C SER A 28 -1.68 -7.88 11.27
N GLY A 29 -0.56 -7.64 10.59
CA GLY A 29 -0.13 -6.28 10.18
C GLY A 29 0.61 -5.48 11.27
N LEU A 30 0.74 -6.01 12.48
CA LEU A 30 1.54 -5.41 13.55
C LEU A 30 2.96 -6.00 13.52
N PRO A 31 4.02 -5.17 13.46
CA PRO A 31 5.39 -5.63 13.58
C PRO A 31 5.70 -5.98 15.04
N GLU A 32 6.10 -7.21 15.28
CA GLU A 32 6.65 -7.67 16.54
C GLU A 32 8.17 -7.76 16.42
N LEU A 33 8.88 -7.20 17.40
CA LEU A 33 10.34 -7.18 17.46
C LEU A 33 10.80 -7.93 18.71
N HIS A 34 11.74 -8.85 18.53
CA HIS A 34 12.34 -9.59 19.62
C HIS A 34 13.85 -9.36 19.62
N PHE A 35 14.36 -8.71 20.66
CA PHE A 35 15.79 -8.44 20.81
C PHE A 35 16.48 -9.64 21.46
N SER A 36 17.52 -10.15 20.82
CA SER A 36 18.29 -11.31 21.27
C SER A 36 19.80 -11.04 21.38
N GLY A 37 20.24 -9.86 20.95
CA GLY A 37 21.64 -9.45 20.97
C GLY A 37 22.11 -8.84 22.29
N LEU A 38 23.37 -8.37 22.30
CA LEU A 38 23.99 -7.68 23.44
C LEU A 38 23.47 -6.26 23.66
N GLU A 39 22.89 -5.65 22.62
CA GLU A 39 22.29 -4.32 22.70
C GLU A 39 20.77 -4.43 22.69
N ILE A 40 20.22 -4.46 23.90
CA ILE A 40 18.79 -4.50 24.14
C ILE A 40 18.36 -3.11 24.62
N PRO A 41 17.48 -2.40 23.88
CA PRO A 41 16.93 -1.13 24.30
C PRO A 41 16.26 -1.25 25.68
N GLN A 42 16.63 -0.36 26.59
CA GLN A 42 16.09 -0.24 27.93
C GLN A 42 14.86 0.67 27.97
N ALA A 43 14.11 0.59 29.06
CA ALA A 43 12.96 1.45 29.29
C ALA A 43 13.36 2.94 29.22
N GLY A 44 12.68 3.69 28.34
CA GLY A 44 12.94 5.11 28.12
C GLY A 44 13.88 5.43 26.95
N GLU A 45 14.56 4.42 26.40
CA GLU A 45 15.35 4.58 25.18
C GLU A 45 14.47 4.53 23.93
N ARG A 46 14.93 5.20 22.88
CA ARG A 46 14.18 5.33 21.62
C ARG A 46 14.84 4.51 20.53
N ILE A 47 14.03 3.80 19.76
CA ILE A 47 14.41 3.08 18.55
C ILE A 47 13.69 3.71 17.35
N THR A 48 14.33 3.68 16.18
CA THR A 48 13.69 4.03 14.92
C THR A 48 13.49 2.75 14.12
N VAL A 49 12.25 2.46 13.73
CA VAL A 49 11.89 1.29 12.93
C VAL A 49 11.34 1.74 11.60
N ARG A 50 11.89 1.21 10.50
CA ARG A 50 11.41 1.40 9.13
C ARG A 50 11.01 0.04 8.59
N TYR A 51 9.76 -0.12 8.19
CA TYR A 51 9.24 -1.37 7.63
C TYR A 51 8.15 -1.09 6.60
N ALA A 52 7.89 -2.07 5.74
CA ALA A 52 6.75 -2.01 4.83
C ALA A 52 5.47 -2.41 5.57
N ALA A 53 4.48 -1.53 5.57
CA ALA A 53 3.15 -1.76 6.13
C ALA A 53 2.08 -1.74 5.03
N GLN A 54 0.99 -2.46 5.24
CA GLN A 54 -0.18 -2.36 4.39
C GLN A 54 -0.85 -0.99 4.60
N ASN A 55 -1.20 -0.31 3.50
CA ASN A 55 -1.98 0.92 3.58
C ASN A 55 -3.48 0.61 3.66
N THR A 56 -4.20 1.44 4.40
CA THR A 56 -5.64 1.37 4.62
C THR A 56 -6.34 2.55 3.95
N LEU A 57 -7.62 2.36 3.64
CA LEU A 57 -8.52 3.39 3.12
C LEU A 57 -9.69 3.55 4.09
N GLY A 58 -9.86 4.75 4.64
CA GLY A 58 -10.96 5.05 5.55
C GLY A 58 -12.31 4.73 4.90
N GLY A 59 -13.16 3.99 5.61
CA GLY A 59 -14.47 3.53 5.13
C GLY A 59 -14.43 2.26 4.26
N LEU A 60 -13.25 1.71 3.99
CA LEU A 60 -13.08 0.40 3.35
C LEU A 60 -12.58 -0.61 4.39
N ASP A 61 -13.10 -1.83 4.36
CA ASP A 61 -12.71 -2.93 5.26
C ASP A 61 -12.71 -2.57 6.76
N SER A 62 -13.67 -1.74 7.17
CA SER A 62 -13.79 -1.20 8.53
C SER A 62 -12.61 -0.33 9.01
N ALA A 63 -11.74 0.12 8.10
CA ALA A 63 -10.68 1.06 8.47
C ALA A 63 -11.26 2.44 8.79
N GLU A 64 -10.88 3.01 9.94
CA GLU A 64 -11.31 4.34 10.36
C GLU A 64 -10.48 5.47 9.71
N ILE A 65 -9.23 5.16 9.36
CA ILE A 65 -8.25 6.15 8.89
C ILE A 65 -7.60 5.64 7.58
N THR A 66 -7.44 6.56 6.64
CA THR A 66 -6.63 6.34 5.43
C THR A 66 -5.15 6.51 5.74
N SER A 67 -4.33 5.49 5.46
CA SER A 67 -2.87 5.58 5.56
C SER A 67 -2.16 5.67 4.21
N LEU A 68 -2.91 5.64 3.09
CA LEU A 68 -2.34 5.84 1.77
C LEU A 68 -1.62 7.19 1.64
N PRO A 69 -0.48 7.23 0.93
CA PRO A 69 0.20 8.49 0.64
C PRO A 69 -0.68 9.45 -0.18
N PRO A 70 -0.59 10.77 0.05
CA PRO A 70 -1.32 11.76 -0.76
C PRO A 70 -1.08 11.64 -2.26
N ALA A 71 0.13 11.21 -2.67
CA ALA A 71 0.47 10.97 -4.08
C ALA A 71 -0.38 9.86 -4.74
N ALA A 72 -1.01 8.97 -3.96
CA ALA A 72 -1.88 7.92 -4.47
C ALA A 72 -3.34 8.37 -4.68
N GLU A 73 -3.73 9.54 -4.18
CA GLU A 73 -5.11 10.04 -4.24
C GLU A 73 -5.59 10.17 -5.69
N SER A 74 -4.79 10.76 -6.57
CA SER A 74 -5.13 10.92 -7.99
C SER A 74 -5.27 9.58 -8.70
N ALA A 75 -4.49 8.57 -8.30
CA ALA A 75 -4.61 7.22 -8.86
C ALA A 75 -5.98 6.63 -8.49
N LEU A 76 -6.40 6.71 -7.23
CA LEU A 76 -7.69 6.19 -6.78
C LEU A 76 -8.86 6.85 -7.50
N VAL A 77 -8.84 8.19 -7.60
CA VAL A 77 -9.91 8.94 -8.28
C VAL A 77 -9.99 8.56 -9.75
N ASN A 78 -8.85 8.47 -10.44
CA ASN A 78 -8.81 8.10 -11.85
C ASN A 78 -9.21 6.63 -12.08
N GLY A 79 -8.75 5.71 -11.24
CA GLY A 79 -9.16 4.30 -11.33
C GLY A 79 -10.67 4.14 -11.12
N ALA A 80 -11.20 4.72 -10.03
CA ALA A 80 -12.62 4.63 -9.70
C ALA A 80 -13.52 5.27 -10.78
N SER A 81 -13.18 6.47 -11.25
CA SER A 81 -13.92 7.15 -12.32
C SER A 81 -13.84 6.38 -13.64
N GLY A 82 -12.65 5.86 -14.00
CA GLY A 82 -12.45 5.04 -15.19
C GLY A 82 -13.34 3.81 -15.21
N TYR A 83 -13.31 3.01 -14.14
CA TYR A 83 -14.17 1.82 -14.02
C TYR A 83 -15.66 2.18 -13.97
N ALA A 84 -16.05 3.25 -13.28
CA ALA A 84 -17.44 3.71 -13.25
C ALA A 84 -17.94 4.10 -14.64
N CYS A 85 -17.12 4.81 -15.43
CA CYS A 85 -17.44 5.16 -16.81
C CYS A 85 -17.60 3.91 -17.70
N LEU A 86 -16.70 2.93 -17.58
CA LEU A 86 -16.80 1.67 -18.34
C LEU A 86 -18.04 0.87 -17.98
N LEU A 87 -18.32 0.70 -16.68
CA LEU A 87 -19.54 0.02 -16.20
C LEU A 87 -20.80 0.73 -16.68
N ARG A 88 -20.80 2.07 -16.64
CA ARG A 88 -21.94 2.85 -17.13
C ARG A 88 -22.11 2.73 -18.65
N ALA A 89 -21.01 2.72 -19.40
CA ALA A 89 -21.05 2.57 -20.85
C ALA A 89 -21.60 1.20 -21.27
N ALA A 90 -21.22 0.13 -20.56
CA ALA A 90 -21.77 -1.21 -20.75
C ALA A 90 -23.29 -1.22 -20.49
N ASN A 91 -23.72 -0.68 -19.35
CA ASN A 91 -25.14 -0.58 -19.01
C ASN A 91 -25.96 0.21 -20.04
N ILE A 92 -25.41 1.27 -20.65
CA ILE A 92 -26.11 2.07 -21.67
C ILE A 92 -26.16 1.34 -23.02
N ALA A 93 -25.12 0.58 -23.37
CA ALA A 93 -25.09 -0.22 -24.60
C ALA A 93 -26.18 -1.31 -24.60
N ASP A 94 -26.51 -1.83 -23.43
CA ASP A 94 -27.54 -2.87 -23.26
C ASP A 94 -28.97 -2.32 -23.22
N VAL A 95 -29.17 -1.00 -23.10
CA VAL A 95 -30.49 -0.36 -23.04
C VAL A 95 -31.01 0.01 -24.43
N TYR A 96 -32.17 -0.54 -24.78
CA TYR A 96 -32.87 -0.21 -26.02
C TYR A 96 -33.35 1.25 -26.02
N GLY A 97 -32.98 2.04 -27.04
CA GLY A 97 -33.36 3.46 -27.17
C GLY A 97 -32.37 4.46 -26.54
N SER A 98 -31.17 4.01 -26.16
CA SER A 98 -30.10 4.91 -25.72
C SER A 98 -29.65 5.88 -26.83
N ARG A 99 -29.20 7.08 -26.44
CA ARG A 99 -28.73 8.09 -27.41
C ARG A 99 -27.47 7.58 -28.13
N PRO A 100 -27.46 7.58 -29.48
CA PRO A 100 -26.26 7.21 -30.23
C PRO A 100 -25.07 8.07 -29.81
N GLY A 101 -23.99 7.45 -29.34
CA GLY A 101 -22.73 8.11 -28.98
C GLY A 101 -22.50 8.36 -27.48
N GLU A 102 -23.50 8.19 -26.61
CA GLU A 102 -23.30 8.37 -25.16
C GLU A 102 -22.41 7.27 -24.56
N SER A 103 -22.65 6.01 -24.92
CA SER A 103 -21.79 4.88 -24.54
C SER A 103 -20.36 5.05 -25.07
N ALA A 104 -20.20 5.48 -26.33
CA ALA A 104 -18.88 5.70 -26.93
C ALA A 104 -18.06 6.77 -26.19
N ARG A 105 -18.69 7.89 -25.82
CA ARG A 105 -18.05 8.96 -25.04
C ARG A 105 -17.62 8.51 -23.65
N LEU A 106 -18.45 7.72 -22.98
CA LEU A 106 -18.13 7.16 -21.66
C LEU A 106 -16.99 6.14 -21.75
N LEU A 107 -16.93 5.32 -22.82
CA LEU A 107 -15.81 4.42 -23.07
C LEU A 107 -14.49 5.19 -23.27
N GLU A 108 -14.52 6.24 -24.08
CA GLU A 108 -13.34 7.08 -24.33
C GLU A 108 -12.87 7.78 -23.05
N THR A 109 -13.79 8.38 -22.31
CA THR A 109 -13.50 9.01 -21.01
C THR A 109 -12.93 7.99 -20.02
N GLY A 110 -13.55 6.81 -19.93
CA GLY A 110 -13.10 5.73 -19.06
C GLY A 110 -11.67 5.28 -19.38
N ARG A 111 -11.33 5.14 -20.66
CA ARG A 111 -9.97 4.78 -21.10
C ARG A 111 -8.93 5.83 -20.70
N LEU A 112 -9.22 7.11 -20.91
CA LEU A 112 -8.31 8.20 -20.53
C LEU A 112 -8.02 8.18 -19.02
N HIS A 113 -9.06 8.01 -18.20
CA HIS A 113 -8.89 7.89 -16.75
C HIS A 113 -8.07 6.66 -16.35
N LEU A 114 -8.27 5.50 -17.01
CA LEU A 114 -7.48 4.31 -16.74
C LEU A 114 -6.02 4.44 -17.19
N GLU A 115 -5.73 5.10 -18.30
CA GLU A 115 -4.35 5.41 -18.72
C GLU A 115 -3.64 6.29 -17.69
N LEU A 116 -4.33 7.31 -17.16
CA LEU A 116 -3.80 8.16 -16.09
C LEU A 116 -3.60 7.39 -14.78
N PHE A 117 -4.51 6.48 -14.45
CA PHE A 117 -4.38 5.57 -13.33
C PHE A 117 -3.14 4.69 -13.45
N GLU A 118 -2.98 3.97 -14.56
CA GLU A 118 -1.84 3.09 -14.81
C GLU A 118 -0.50 3.84 -14.79
N ARG A 119 -0.46 5.04 -15.39
CA ARG A 119 0.72 5.90 -15.34
C ARG A 119 1.08 6.29 -13.92
N THR A 120 0.09 6.64 -13.10
CA THR A 120 0.33 7.01 -11.70
C THR A 120 0.78 5.81 -10.88
N LEU A 121 0.17 4.63 -11.06
CA LEU A 121 0.61 3.40 -10.41
C LEU A 121 2.04 3.02 -10.78
N ASN A 122 2.42 3.17 -12.04
CA ASN A 122 3.79 2.91 -12.47
C ASN A 122 4.78 3.91 -11.84
N GLY A 123 4.38 5.17 -11.64
CA GLY A 123 5.18 6.12 -10.87
C GLY A 123 5.35 5.71 -9.41
N LEU A 124 4.28 5.25 -8.76
CA LEU A 124 4.31 4.82 -7.36
C LEU A 124 5.15 3.56 -7.14
N LYS A 125 5.17 2.63 -8.10
CA LYS A 125 6.04 1.42 -8.05
C LYS A 125 7.52 1.79 -7.91
N VAL A 126 7.96 2.86 -8.56
CA VAL A 126 9.36 3.33 -8.50
C VAL A 126 9.71 3.93 -7.14
N MET A 127 8.71 4.37 -6.36
CA MET A 127 8.92 4.88 -5.00
C MET A 127 9.12 3.78 -3.96
N GLN A 128 8.86 2.51 -4.30
CA GLN A 128 9.08 1.40 -3.40
C GLN A 128 10.56 1.00 -3.40
N GLU A 129 11.33 1.53 -2.44
CA GLU A 129 12.77 1.27 -2.31
C GLU A 129 13.13 -0.12 -1.75
N PHE A 130 12.16 -0.96 -1.37
CA PHE A 130 12.43 -2.21 -0.63
C PHE A 130 11.47 -3.36 -0.96
N GLY A 131 12.02 -4.59 -0.88
CA GLY A 131 11.26 -5.84 -0.98
C GLY A 131 10.39 -6.12 0.24
N PHE A 132 9.28 -6.83 0.03
CA PHE A 132 8.34 -7.19 1.10
C PHE A 132 9.00 -8.13 2.14
N PRO A 133 8.68 -7.98 3.44
CA PRO A 133 9.16 -8.91 4.45
C PRO A 133 8.56 -10.32 4.28
N VAL A 134 9.24 -11.33 4.84
CA VAL A 134 8.73 -12.71 4.83
C VAL A 134 7.40 -12.76 5.59
N GLY A 135 6.39 -13.42 5.01
CA GLY A 135 5.04 -13.48 5.58
C GLY A 135 4.16 -12.26 5.28
N PHE A 136 4.65 -11.27 4.53
CA PHE A 136 3.81 -10.17 4.05
C PHE A 136 2.85 -10.67 2.97
N ALA A 137 1.56 -10.68 3.28
CA ALA A 137 0.50 -10.94 2.32
C ALA A 137 0.14 -9.63 1.63
N LEU A 138 0.18 -9.57 0.29
CA LEU A 138 -0.26 -8.37 -0.44
C LEU A 138 -1.78 -8.21 -0.34
N ASP A 139 -2.51 -9.33 -0.25
CA ASP A 139 -3.95 -9.38 -0.11
C ASP A 139 -4.39 -10.59 0.75
N GLU A 140 -5.70 -10.76 0.90
CA GLU A 140 -6.25 -11.91 1.63
C GLU A 140 -6.09 -13.24 0.88
N TRP A 141 -5.89 -13.21 -0.43
CA TRP A 141 -5.71 -14.41 -1.26
C TRP A 141 -4.31 -15.02 -1.08
N ASP A 142 -3.31 -14.20 -0.78
CA ASP A 142 -1.98 -14.65 -0.40
C ASP A 142 -1.94 -15.39 0.95
N ARG A 143 -2.89 -15.09 1.86
CA ARG A 143 -2.98 -15.76 3.17
C ARG A 143 -3.48 -17.20 3.08
N ASN A 144 -4.15 -17.57 1.98
CA ASN A 144 -4.76 -18.89 1.78
C ASN A 144 -3.84 -19.92 1.09
N ARG A 145 -2.54 -19.62 0.93
CA ARG A 145 -1.56 -20.52 0.29
C ARG A 145 -0.55 -21.17 1.25
N SER A 146 -0.86 -21.23 2.55
CA SER A 146 -0.07 -21.99 3.54
C SER A 146 -0.51 -23.45 3.63
#